data_AF-A0A7V2ZLF4-F1
#
_entry.id   AF-A0A7V2ZLF4-F1
#
_cell.length_a   1.000
_cell.length_b   1.000
_cell.length_c   1.000
_cell.angle_alpha   90.00
_cell.angle_beta   90.00
_cell.angle_gamma   90.00
#
_symmetry.space_group_name_H-M   'P 1'
#
loop_
_entity.id
_entity.type
_entity.pdbx_description
1 polymer ?
#
loop_
_entity_poly.entity_id
_entity_poly.type
_entity_poly.pdbx_seq_one_letter_code
_entity_poly.pdbx_strand_id
1 'polypeptide(L)'
;MKETILNIYLVINSGIVKEFRAVAYDEEGSDDEKIAFLKSRAREDYEHSVHFDAPTDKNGNFMSYNKFYKLEKRGMQFQLFEEIFEAFKVPDKPLVCVTPVVDGEIYSQ
;
A
#
# COMPACT_ATOMS: atom_id res chain seq x y z
N MET A 1 -21.73 6.72 -5.58
CA MET A 1 -21.25 5.57 -6.39
C MET A 1 -20.18 4.91 -5.58
N LYS A 2 -20.39 3.64 -5.30
CA LYS A 2 -19.45 2.80 -4.57
C LYS A 2 -18.22 2.55 -5.41
N GLU A 3 -17.06 2.77 -4.82
CA GLU A 3 -15.77 2.45 -5.42
C GLU A 3 -14.92 1.63 -4.46
N THR A 4 -14.06 0.79 -5.02
CA THR A 4 -13.10 0.01 -4.24
C THR A 4 -11.88 0.86 -3.93
N ILE A 5 -11.65 1.11 -2.64
CA ILE A 5 -10.53 1.88 -2.09
C ILE A 5 -9.61 0.98 -1.27
N LEU A 6 -8.32 1.35 -1.16
CA LEU A 6 -7.32 0.49 -0.52
C LEU A 6 -6.54 1.19 0.59
N ASN A 7 -6.34 0.47 1.70
CA ASN A 7 -5.20 0.68 2.58
C ASN A 7 -4.06 -0.24 2.13
N ILE A 8 -2.90 0.34 1.80
CA ILE A 8 -1.69 -0.40 1.42
C ILE A 8 -0.62 -0.16 2.49
N TYR A 9 0.05 -1.22 2.91
CA TYR A 9 1.15 -1.19 3.86
C TYR A 9 2.46 -1.44 3.15
N LEU A 10 3.39 -0.50 3.30
CA LEU A 10 4.76 -0.64 2.82
C LEU A 10 5.61 -1.18 3.98
N VAL A 11 5.89 -2.48 3.99
CA VAL A 11 6.65 -3.12 5.08
C VAL A 11 8.14 -3.03 4.80
N ILE A 12 8.83 -2.30 5.68
CA ILE A 12 10.25 -1.98 5.58
C ILE A 12 10.95 -2.57 6.79
N ASN A 13 11.85 -3.53 6.55
CA ASN A 13 12.69 -4.09 7.60
C ASN A 13 14.15 -3.77 7.30
N SER A 14 14.82 -3.11 8.25
CA SER A 14 16.22 -2.68 8.11
C SER A 14 16.49 -1.87 6.83
N GLY A 15 15.54 -1.00 6.47
CA GLY A 15 15.63 -0.14 5.27
C GLY A 15 15.38 -0.85 3.94
N ILE A 16 14.91 -2.10 3.96
CA ILE A 16 14.56 -2.90 2.78
C ILE A 16 13.05 -3.11 2.72
N VAL A 17 12.45 -2.86 1.55
CA VAL A 17 11.03 -3.16 1.29
C VAL A 17 10.89 -4.67 1.13
N LYS A 18 10.27 -5.34 2.11
CA LYS A 18 10.20 -6.81 2.17
C LYS A 18 8.91 -7.37 1.61
N GLU A 19 7.82 -6.69 1.87
CA GLU A 19 6.49 -7.12 1.47
C GLU A 19 5.58 -5.89 1.38
N PHE A 20 4.46 -6.09 0.73
CA PHE A 20 3.33 -5.19 0.82
C PHE A 20 2.20 -5.93 1.51
N ARG A 21 1.31 -5.17 2.13
CA ARG A 21 0.02 -5.70 2.53
C ARG A 21 -1.09 -4.78 2.10
N ALA A 22 -2.31 -5.30 1.99
CA ALA A 22 -3.44 -4.45 1.66
C ALA A 22 -4.77 -4.93 2.24
N VAL A 23 -5.66 -3.98 2.45
CA VAL A 23 -7.08 -4.17 2.76
C VAL A 23 -7.91 -3.34 1.79
N ALA A 24 -8.98 -3.93 1.27
CA ALA A 24 -9.90 -3.27 0.35
C ALA A 24 -11.26 -3.03 1.00
N TYR A 25 -11.85 -1.89 0.66
CA TYR A 25 -13.20 -1.53 1.05
C TYR A 25 -13.96 -1.02 -0.15
N ASP A 26 -15.25 -1.31 -0.18
CA ASP A 26 -16.15 -0.64 -1.09
C ASP A 26 -16.83 0.50 -0.32
N GLU A 27 -16.55 1.74 -0.69
CA GLU A 27 -17.04 2.92 0.04
C GLU A 27 -17.67 3.96 -0.89
N GLU A 28 -18.58 4.74 -0.31
CA GLU A 28 -19.24 5.88 -0.96
C GLU A 28 -18.84 7.20 -0.30
N GLY A 29 -19.11 8.31 -0.97
CA GLY A 29 -18.78 9.65 -0.50
C GLY A 29 -17.70 10.33 -1.32
N SER A 30 -17.26 11.48 -0.83
CA SER A 30 -16.15 12.26 -1.39
C SER A 30 -14.80 11.57 -1.13
N ASP A 31 -13.78 11.95 -1.91
CA ASP A 31 -12.42 11.45 -1.73
C ASP A 31 -11.90 11.75 -0.31
N ASP A 32 -12.22 12.93 0.23
CA ASP A 32 -11.81 13.32 1.59
C ASP A 32 -12.42 12.41 2.67
N GLU A 33 -13.70 12.05 2.53
CA GLU A 33 -14.39 11.13 3.44
C GLU A 33 -13.77 9.71 3.37
N LYS A 34 -13.47 9.23 2.16
CA LYS A 34 -12.85 7.92 1.94
C LYS A 34 -11.42 7.87 2.46
N ILE A 35 -10.64 8.93 2.27
CA ILE A 35 -9.29 9.06 2.83
C ILE A 35 -9.36 9.07 4.37
N ALA A 36 -10.29 9.83 4.95
CA ALA A 36 -10.47 9.87 6.40
C ALA A 36 -10.86 8.49 6.97
N PHE A 37 -11.74 7.77 6.26
CA PHE A 37 -12.09 6.38 6.59
C PHE A 37 -10.87 5.47 6.58
N LEU A 38 -10.10 5.44 5.48
CA LEU A 38 -8.89 4.61 5.36
C LEU A 38 -7.88 4.91 6.48
N LYS A 39 -7.62 6.19 6.76
CA LYS A 39 -6.72 6.61 7.84
C LYS A 39 -7.19 6.15 9.21
N SER A 40 -8.50 6.23 9.48
CA SER A 40 -9.07 5.80 10.76
C SER A 40 -8.91 4.29 11.01
N ARG A 41 -8.78 3.50 9.94
CA ARG A 41 -8.67 2.04 9.97
C ARG A 41 -7.23 1.53 9.90
N ALA A 42 -6.30 2.33 9.38
CA ALA A 42 -4.93 1.91 9.03
C ALA A 42 -4.17 1.15 10.14
N ARG A 43 -4.41 1.46 11.42
CA ARG A 43 -3.74 0.75 12.52
C ARG A 43 -4.34 -0.64 12.77
N GLU A 44 -5.67 -0.76 12.74
CA GLU A 44 -6.39 -2.01 13.01
C GLU A 44 -6.31 -2.97 11.82
N ASP A 45 -6.32 -2.42 10.61
CA ASP A 45 -6.29 -3.12 9.33
C ASP A 45 -5.02 -3.92 9.09
N TYR A 46 -3.89 -3.47 9.64
CA TYR A 46 -2.61 -4.13 9.39
C TYR A 46 -2.60 -5.59 9.84
N GLU A 47 -3.22 -5.91 10.97
CA GLU A 47 -3.21 -7.27 11.55
C GLU A 47 -3.95 -8.29 10.68
N HIS A 48 -4.94 -7.85 9.91
CA HIS A 48 -5.78 -8.71 9.06
C HIS A 48 -5.61 -8.42 7.56
N SER A 49 -4.57 -7.66 7.21
CA SER A 49 -4.24 -7.32 5.83
C SER A 49 -3.74 -8.53 5.04
N VAL A 50 -4.05 -8.53 3.73
CA VAL A 50 -3.60 -9.57 2.80
C VAL A 50 -2.14 -9.30 2.44
N HIS A 51 -1.31 -10.33 2.51
CA HIS A 51 0.11 -10.28 2.17
C HIS A 51 0.34 -10.35 0.65
N PHE A 52 1.29 -9.56 0.17
CA PHE A 52 1.79 -9.56 -1.21
C PHE A 52 3.32 -9.47 -1.21
N ASP A 53 3.98 -10.27 -2.04
CA ASP A 53 5.44 -10.28 -2.10
C ASP A 53 5.97 -9.00 -2.76
N ALA A 54 7.03 -8.42 -2.17
CA ALA A 54 7.69 -7.30 -2.81
C ALA A 54 8.51 -7.77 -4.03
N PRO A 55 8.57 -7.00 -5.12
CA PRO A 55 9.32 -7.39 -6.31
C PRO A 55 10.81 -7.44 -6.00
N THR A 56 11.45 -8.47 -6.54
CA THR A 56 12.89 -8.68 -6.43
C THR A 56 13.60 -8.37 -7.75
N ASP A 57 14.89 -8.07 -7.68
CA ASP A 57 15.71 -7.97 -8.88
C ASP A 57 16.01 -9.36 -9.48
N LYS A 58 16.72 -9.39 -10.62
CA LYS A 58 17.13 -10.63 -11.30
C LYS A 58 17.96 -11.60 -10.45
N ASN A 59 18.49 -11.14 -9.32
CA ASN A 59 19.29 -11.94 -8.38
C ASN A 59 18.48 -12.30 -7.12
N GLY A 60 17.19 -11.98 -7.06
CA GLY A 60 16.34 -12.23 -5.90
C GLY A 60 16.49 -11.21 -4.77
N ASN A 61 17.14 -10.05 -5.01
CA ASN A 61 17.29 -9.04 -3.96
C ASN A 61 16.10 -8.09 -3.92
N PHE A 62 15.63 -7.83 -2.70
CA PHE A 62 14.61 -6.83 -2.43
C PHE A 62 15.11 -5.40 -2.62
N MET A 63 14.16 -4.50 -2.89
CA MET A 63 14.42 -3.08 -3.08
C MET A 63 14.73 -2.37 -1.76
N SER A 64 15.70 -1.45 -1.75
CA SER A 64 15.89 -0.54 -0.62
C SER A 64 14.82 0.55 -0.59
N TYR A 65 14.43 1.00 0.61
CA TYR A 65 13.46 2.09 0.77
C TYR A 65 13.89 3.38 0.03
N ASN A 66 15.19 3.68 0.01
CA ASN A 66 15.73 4.81 -0.76
C ASN A 66 15.43 4.71 -2.27
N LYS A 67 15.38 3.50 -2.83
CA LYS A 67 15.01 3.29 -4.23
C LYS A 67 13.49 3.41 -4.40
N PHE A 68 12.69 2.87 -3.48
CA PHE A 68 11.24 3.07 -3.46
C PHE A 68 10.87 4.56 -3.43
N TYR A 69 11.45 5.33 -2.51
CA TYR A 69 11.23 6.77 -2.37
C TYR A 69 11.55 7.55 -3.66
N LYS A 70 12.56 7.13 -4.42
CA LYS A 70 12.87 7.72 -5.73
C LYS A 70 11.81 7.42 -6.79
N LEU A 71 11.15 6.25 -6.72
CA LEU A 71 10.02 5.91 -7.59
C LEU A 71 8.79 6.72 -7.20
N GLU A 72 8.52 6.83 -5.90
CA GLU A 72 7.41 7.61 -5.35
C GLU A 72 7.45 9.07 -5.78
N LYS A 73 8.63 9.71 -5.67
CA LYS A 73 8.86 11.08 -6.16
C LYS A 73 8.58 11.28 -7.65
N ARG A 74 8.54 10.20 -8.44
CA ARG A 74 8.26 10.21 -9.88
C ARG A 74 6.84 9.72 -10.20
N GLY A 75 6.04 9.38 -9.20
CA GLY A 75 4.72 8.78 -9.39
C GLY A 75 4.75 7.36 -9.96
N MET A 76 5.89 6.66 -9.87
CA MET A 76 6.07 5.31 -10.46
C MET A 76 5.93 4.18 -9.44
N GLN A 77 5.70 4.48 -8.16
CA GLN A 77 5.53 3.50 -7.10
C GLN A 77 4.32 2.57 -7.34
N PHE A 78 3.30 3.03 -8.05
CA PHE A 78 2.11 2.25 -8.37
C PHE A 78 2.41 0.99 -9.19
N GLN A 79 3.51 0.98 -9.95
CA GLN A 79 3.99 -0.20 -10.67
C GLN A 79 4.35 -1.37 -9.72
N LEU A 80 4.60 -1.07 -8.44
CA LEU A 80 4.90 -2.07 -7.43
C LEU A 80 3.63 -2.67 -6.79
N PHE A 81 2.46 -2.10 -7.08
CA PHE A 81 1.17 -2.48 -6.49
C PHE A 81 0.25 -3.19 -7.50
N GLU A 82 0.74 -3.53 -8.69
CA GLU A 82 -0.06 -4.11 -9.76
C GLU A 82 -0.78 -5.39 -9.31
N GLU A 83 -0.07 -6.30 -8.63
CA GLU A 83 -0.67 -7.53 -8.07
C GLU A 83 -1.79 -7.24 -7.05
N ILE A 84 -1.62 -6.18 -6.24
CA ILE A 84 -2.63 -5.73 -5.27
C ILE A 84 -3.88 -5.24 -6.01
N PHE A 85 -3.68 -4.41 -7.04
CA PHE A 85 -4.75 -3.84 -7.83
C PHE A 85 -5.55 -4.89 -8.59
N GLU A 86 -4.87 -5.87 -9.17
CA GLU A 86 -5.50 -7.03 -9.83
C GLU A 86 -6.29 -7.89 -8.83
N ALA A 87 -5.71 -8.19 -7.66
CA ALA A 87 -6.35 -9.01 -6.65
C ALA A 87 -7.66 -8.40 -6.14
N PHE A 88 -7.71 -7.08 -5.96
CA PHE A 88 -8.87 -6.35 -5.47
C PHE A 88 -9.77 -5.76 -6.56
N LYS A 89 -9.42 -5.94 -7.85
CA LYS A 89 -10.20 -5.46 -9.01
C LYS A 89 -10.53 -3.98 -8.93
N VAL A 90 -9.55 -3.17 -8.54
CA VAL A 90 -9.72 -1.73 -8.35
C VAL A 90 -9.87 -0.99 -9.69
N PRO A 91 -10.49 0.20 -9.72
CA PRO A 91 -10.61 0.99 -10.95
C PRO A 91 -9.24 1.52 -11.43
N ASP A 92 -9.16 2.00 -12.68
CA ASP A 92 -7.92 2.53 -13.28
C ASP A 92 -7.21 3.62 -12.47
N LYS A 93 -7.97 4.36 -11.65
CA LYS A 93 -7.48 5.40 -10.75
C LYS A 93 -7.96 5.08 -9.33
N PRO A 94 -7.31 4.13 -8.64
CA PRO A 94 -7.74 3.73 -7.31
C PRO A 94 -7.40 4.81 -6.29
N LEU A 95 -8.34 5.07 -5.37
CA LEU A 95 -8.06 5.84 -4.18
C LEU A 95 -7.37 4.93 -3.17
N VAL A 96 -6.12 5.28 -2.83
CA VAL A 96 -5.27 4.47 -1.94
C VAL A 96 -4.65 5.33 -0.85
N CYS A 97 -4.54 4.78 0.35
CA CYS A 97 -3.69 5.30 1.42
C CYS A 97 -2.51 4.34 1.62
N VAL A 98 -1.29 4.86 1.56
CA VAL A 98 -0.08 4.07 1.80
C VAL A 98 0.46 4.39 3.19
N THR A 99 0.52 3.38 4.05
CA THR A 99 1.02 3.48 5.42
C THR A 99 2.36 2.73 5.54
N PRO A 100 3.47 3.40 5.89
CA PRO A 100 4.72 2.70 6.13
C PRO A 100 4.67 1.91 7.43
N VAL A 101 5.20 0.70 7.39
CA VAL A 101 5.45 -0.14 8.57
C VAL A 101 6.95 -0.38 8.64
N VAL A 102 7.63 0.25 9.59
CA VAL A 102 9.11 0.24 9.67
C VAL A 102 9.53 -0.55 10.90
N ASP A 103 10.22 -1.67 10.68
CA ASP A 103 10.72 -2.56 11.73
C ASP A 103 9.62 -2.96 12.73
N GLY A 104 8.39 -3.15 12.22
CA GLY A 104 7.19 -3.52 13.00
C GLY A 104 6.33 -2.34 13.48
N GLU A 105 6.81 -1.10 13.37
CA GLU A 105 6.08 0.09 13.80
C GLU A 105 5.23 0.68 12.67
N ILE A 106 3.92 0.87 12.92
CA ILE A 106 2.96 1.39 11.94
C ILE A 106 2.90 2.93 12.03
N TYR A 107 3.17 3.61 10.92
CA TYR A 107 3.18 5.07 10.82
C TYR A 107 1.91 5.60 10.14
N SER A 108 0.75 5.36 10.77
CA SER A 108 -0.54 5.92 10.34
C SER A 108 -0.69 7.35 10.86
N GLN A 109 -0.74 8.35 9.98
CA GLN A 109 -1.00 9.77 10.31
C GLN A 109 -2.33 10.27 9.73
#